data_AF-A0A9P6FZK5-F1
#
_entry.id   AF-A0A9P6FZK5-F1
#
_cell.length_a   1.000
_cell.length_b   1.000
_cell.length_c   1.000
_cell.angle_alpha   90.00
_cell.angle_beta   90.00
_cell.angle_gamma   90.00
#
_symmetry.space_group_name_H-M   'P 1'
#
loop_
_entity.id
_entity.type
_entity.pdbx_description
1 polymer ?
#
loop_
_entity_poly.entity_id
_entity_poly.type
_entity_poly.pdbx_seq_one_letter_code
_entity_poly.pdbx_strand_id
1 'polypeptide(L)'
;MDSTRPHQPLVAENFTNNIDVFPSREDLLDQSTDGLDEFASDFVSDVDSQQDRDSYYRPSTPFAQKLASLDPSLYTGSGDDFCTEDNFDQTSAHVNHQLGLYGYVSNLRFLDGDMHSATRIVSTFFKLLQQHQRDIKYKEEIELNWKRLTRDYDNTAQTLSEVKAQLERSRRDVDTLSARTESLEGDLRVEADKHRNTREELKAAKANLQFTKTQHTHELRKKEQEMNILKDKVQKTINRNQSTGVSSTISGGITVLNPVPRTLYGKQPTNDAEQLLKNVIEQQTTREGEIVEENEQLRKALYTVHTELEGLLQKQTSPKSAATNLYGLPFEMIRDNIESEIRDTLTLLSDQWNHQATREPEISPTELVVRDQRIEELQHEVERMQLELEDSTALIQGAQQMIDNLTQGNFLAGVQDFKLNVDGSDMTLQELNEAETKLQQQKTKLEKERKDYTQACLKLGRERENLQREKLEFEEAKRTYTVDKFMSLLSSPPT
;
A
#
# COMPACT_ATOMS: atom_id res chain seq x y z
N MET A 1 -59.49 3.89 55.80
CA MET A 1 -58.22 3.52 56.42
C MET A 1 -57.22 3.44 55.28
N ASP A 2 -56.67 4.60 54.90
CA ASP A 2 -55.35 5.09 55.36
C ASP A 2 -54.23 4.10 54.97
N SER A 3 -53.18 4.44 54.23
CA SER A 3 -52.54 5.74 54.06
C SER A 3 -51.57 5.73 52.84
N THR A 4 -51.68 6.73 51.99
CA THR A 4 -50.62 7.63 51.48
C THR A 4 -49.16 7.13 51.38
N ARG A 5 -48.58 7.08 50.17
CA ARG A 5 -47.39 7.84 49.69
C ARG A 5 -46.89 7.36 48.29
N PRO A 6 -46.09 8.17 47.54
CA PRO A 6 -46.57 8.75 46.29
C PRO A 6 -45.70 8.48 45.04
N HIS A 7 -46.24 8.91 43.90
CA HIS A 7 -45.55 9.16 42.64
C HIS A 7 -44.29 10.04 42.78
N GLN A 8 -43.20 9.63 42.13
CA GLN A 8 -42.15 10.52 41.62
C GLN A 8 -41.99 10.31 40.10
N PRO A 9 -42.02 11.38 39.29
CA PRO A 9 -41.72 11.35 37.86
C PRO A 9 -40.21 11.44 37.61
N LEU A 10 -39.77 10.76 36.55
CA LEU A 10 -38.42 10.82 35.97
C LEU A 10 -38.07 12.26 35.61
N VAL A 11 -37.08 12.81 36.31
CA VAL A 11 -36.46 14.09 36.00
C VAL A 11 -35.53 13.89 34.80
N ALA A 12 -35.84 14.61 33.72
CA ALA A 12 -34.91 14.87 32.64
C ALA A 12 -33.88 15.88 33.13
N GLU A 13 -32.62 15.46 33.27
CA GLU A 13 -31.48 16.36 33.44
C GLU A 13 -30.70 16.48 32.13
N ASN A 14 -30.50 17.74 31.75
CA ASN A 14 -29.67 18.20 30.66
C ASN A 14 -28.22 17.73 30.86
N PHE A 15 -27.68 16.98 29.90
CA PHE A 15 -26.23 16.94 29.66
C PHE A 15 -25.94 17.62 28.33
N THR A 16 -25.74 18.94 28.43
CA THR A 16 -24.95 19.69 27.46
C THR A 16 -23.56 19.89 28.05
N ASN A 17 -22.55 19.79 27.20
CA ASN A 17 -21.16 20.19 27.40
C ASN A 17 -20.32 19.41 28.43
N ASN A 18 -19.64 18.36 27.94
CA ASN A 18 -18.27 18.09 28.35
C ASN A 18 -17.50 17.58 27.12
N ILE A 19 -16.97 18.53 26.36
CA ILE A 19 -15.84 18.29 25.47
C ILE A 19 -14.64 18.23 26.41
N ASP A 20 -14.28 17.03 26.83
CA ASP A 20 -12.96 16.82 27.43
C ASP A 20 -11.93 17.01 26.32
N VAL A 21 -11.20 18.10 26.47
CA VAL A 21 -10.01 18.46 25.71
C VAL A 21 -9.01 17.33 25.87
N PHE A 22 -8.89 16.48 24.86
CA PHE A 22 -7.74 15.61 24.72
C PHE A 22 -6.50 16.49 24.51
N PRO A 23 -5.44 16.34 25.31
CA PRO A 23 -4.21 17.09 25.09
C PRO A 23 -3.57 16.60 23.79
N SER A 24 -3.22 17.54 22.91
CA SER A 24 -2.50 17.30 21.67
C SER A 24 -1.22 16.52 21.93
N ARG A 25 -0.94 15.55 21.06
CA ARG A 25 0.22 14.64 21.08
C ARG A 25 1.55 15.35 20.71
N GLU A 26 1.62 16.67 20.91
CA GLU A 26 2.78 17.51 20.60
C GLU A 26 3.61 17.87 21.86
N ASP A 27 3.08 17.71 23.07
CA ASP A 27 3.79 18.12 24.31
C ASP A 27 4.60 17.01 25.00
N LEU A 28 4.83 15.86 24.35
CA LEU A 28 5.49 14.70 24.99
C LEU A 28 6.75 14.19 24.25
N LEU A 29 7.30 14.97 23.32
CA LEU A 29 8.43 14.56 22.49
C LEU A 29 9.67 15.46 22.54
N ASP A 30 9.79 16.33 23.55
CA ASP A 30 10.91 17.30 23.60
C ASP A 30 11.84 17.19 24.81
N GLN A 31 12.03 15.98 25.35
CA GLN A 31 13.13 15.73 26.27
C GLN A 31 13.83 14.40 25.95
N SER A 32 15.15 14.47 25.81
CA SER A 32 16.14 13.38 25.77
C SER A 32 16.53 12.77 24.42
N THR A 33 17.24 13.53 23.56
CA THR A 33 18.21 12.91 22.62
C THR A 33 19.54 13.68 22.42
N ASP A 34 19.88 14.69 23.23
CA ASP A 34 21.11 15.49 23.04
C ASP A 34 22.34 15.02 23.86
N GLY A 35 22.56 13.71 24.03
CA GLY A 35 23.62 13.26 24.95
C GLY A 35 24.34 11.95 24.67
N LEU A 36 24.17 11.32 23.51
CA LEU A 36 24.79 10.00 23.25
C LEU A 36 25.64 9.89 21.98
N ASP A 37 25.81 10.97 21.22
CA ASP A 37 26.61 10.95 19.98
C ASP A 37 28.07 11.39 20.14
N GLU A 38 28.52 11.81 21.33
CA GLU A 38 29.88 12.35 21.53
C GLU A 38 30.91 11.34 22.11
N PHE A 39 30.52 10.08 22.37
CA PHE A 39 31.43 9.09 22.98
C PHE A 39 31.76 7.87 22.10
N ALA A 40 31.17 7.76 20.90
CA ALA A 40 31.35 6.59 20.03
C ALA A 40 32.41 6.77 18.92
N SER A 41 32.93 7.98 18.73
CA SER A 41 33.84 8.30 17.60
C SER A 41 35.33 8.09 17.90
N ASP A 42 35.73 7.78 19.14
CA ASP A 42 37.14 7.92 19.56
C ASP A 42 37.84 6.59 19.94
N PHE A 43 37.30 5.43 19.51
CA PHE A 43 37.91 4.13 19.83
C PHE A 43 37.95 3.12 18.66
N VAL A 44 38.04 3.59 17.41
CA VAL A 44 38.12 2.70 16.23
C VAL A 44 39.36 2.98 15.37
N SER A 45 40.52 3.16 16.01
CA SER A 45 41.80 3.19 15.28
C SER A 45 42.92 2.55 16.09
N ASP A 46 42.92 1.21 16.18
CA ASP A 46 44.14 0.37 16.22
C ASP A 46 43.81 -1.09 16.57
N VAL A 47 43.17 -1.83 15.66
CA VAL A 47 43.19 -3.31 15.73
C VAL A 47 43.21 -3.88 14.33
N ASP A 48 44.20 -3.50 13.51
CA ASP A 48 44.42 -4.17 12.21
C ASP A 48 45.91 -4.32 11.87
N SER A 49 46.72 -4.66 12.87
CA SER A 49 48.17 -4.87 12.67
C SER A 49 48.76 -5.91 13.62
N GLN A 50 48.08 -7.03 13.86
CA GLN A 50 48.71 -8.22 14.45
C GLN A 50 48.08 -9.51 13.91
N GLN A 51 48.09 -9.67 12.58
CA GLN A 51 47.71 -10.92 11.92
C GLN A 51 48.95 -11.56 11.30
N ASP A 52 49.91 -11.91 12.16
CA ASP A 52 50.94 -12.92 11.91
C ASP A 52 51.88 -12.88 13.10
N ARG A 53 51.62 -13.71 14.11
CA ARG A 53 52.59 -14.36 15.03
C ARG A 53 51.78 -14.98 16.16
N ASP A 54 51.30 -16.20 15.96
CA ASP A 54 51.05 -17.13 17.06
C ASP A 54 50.90 -18.54 16.48
N SER A 55 51.99 -19.00 15.86
CA SER A 55 52.24 -20.44 15.70
C SER A 55 52.76 -20.95 17.03
N TYR A 56 51.84 -21.27 17.96
CA TYR A 56 52.24 -21.96 19.18
C TYR A 56 52.60 -23.40 18.84
N TYR A 57 53.87 -23.70 19.06
CA TYR A 57 54.48 -25.02 19.11
C TYR A 57 53.52 -26.06 19.72
N ARG A 58 53.09 -27.04 18.92
CA ARG A 58 52.51 -28.29 19.42
C ARG A 58 53.62 -29.35 19.37
N PRO A 59 54.12 -29.85 20.51
CA PRO A 59 55.08 -30.96 20.49
C PRO A 59 54.38 -32.20 19.90
N SER A 60 54.74 -32.59 18.68
CA SER A 60 54.13 -33.70 17.93
C SER A 60 54.82 -35.05 18.16
N THR A 61 55.68 -35.17 19.18
CA THR A 61 56.38 -36.44 19.41
C THR A 61 55.48 -37.43 20.17
N PRO A 62 55.40 -38.71 19.74
CA PRO A 62 54.63 -39.75 20.44
C PRO A 62 55.07 -39.96 21.90
N PHE A 63 56.32 -39.59 22.22
CA PHE A 63 56.88 -39.63 23.57
C PHE A 63 56.32 -38.53 24.47
N ALA A 64 56.15 -37.29 23.95
CA ALA A 64 55.57 -36.17 24.70
C ALA A 64 54.09 -36.40 25.03
N GLN A 65 53.33 -37.02 24.12
CA GLN A 65 51.93 -37.40 24.37
C GLN A 65 51.80 -38.50 25.44
N LYS A 66 52.76 -39.43 25.52
CA LYS A 66 52.77 -40.54 26.48
C LYS A 66 53.16 -40.13 27.91
N LEU A 67 53.87 -39.00 28.06
CA LEU A 67 54.22 -38.41 29.35
C LEU A 67 53.17 -37.40 29.83
N ALA A 68 52.52 -36.67 28.92
CA ALA A 68 51.36 -35.82 29.25
C ALA A 68 50.14 -36.63 29.73
N SER A 69 50.10 -37.94 29.45
CA SER A 69 49.10 -38.89 29.95
C SER A 69 49.48 -39.56 31.28
N LEU A 70 50.60 -39.17 31.91
CA LEU A 70 50.90 -39.64 33.26
C LEU A 70 49.94 -38.99 34.25
N ASP A 71 49.11 -39.81 34.86
CA ASP A 71 48.09 -39.41 35.82
C ASP A 71 48.74 -38.77 37.06
N PRO A 72 48.36 -37.54 37.44
CA PRO A 72 48.78 -36.92 38.71
C PRO A 72 48.50 -37.80 39.93
N SER A 73 47.58 -38.77 39.83
CA SER A 73 47.25 -39.75 40.87
C SER A 73 48.35 -40.77 41.17
N LEU A 74 49.39 -40.90 40.31
CA LEU A 74 50.50 -41.84 40.52
C LEU A 74 51.57 -41.32 41.50
N TYR A 75 51.50 -40.04 41.90
CA TYR A 75 52.42 -39.44 42.86
C TYR A 75 51.74 -39.29 44.23
N THR A 76 51.41 -40.42 44.87
CA THR A 76 50.87 -40.43 46.25
C THR A 76 52.01 -40.31 47.26
N GLY A 77 52.50 -39.09 47.48
CA GLY A 77 53.13 -38.72 48.75
C GLY A 77 52.04 -38.47 49.79
N SER A 78 52.12 -39.10 50.96
CA SER A 78 51.20 -38.84 52.07
C SER A 78 51.40 -37.41 52.60
N GLY A 79 50.64 -36.45 52.08
CA GLY A 79 50.65 -35.04 52.53
C GLY A 79 50.48 -34.04 51.38
N ASP A 80 50.23 -32.76 51.71
CA ASP A 80 50.08 -31.62 50.79
C ASP A 80 51.38 -31.23 50.02
N ASP A 81 52.39 -32.11 50.08
CA ASP A 81 53.71 -31.92 49.50
C ASP A 81 53.93 -32.83 48.29
N PHE A 82 53.85 -32.19 47.11
CA PHE A 82 54.13 -32.78 45.80
C PHE A 82 55.53 -33.43 45.70
N CYS A 83 56.48 -32.96 46.50
CA CYS A 83 57.85 -33.43 46.52
C CYS A 83 58.21 -33.89 47.94
N THR A 84 58.79 -35.08 48.08
CA THR A 84 59.37 -35.64 49.29
C THR A 84 60.78 -36.15 48.97
N GLU A 85 61.61 -36.41 50.00
CA GLU A 85 63.01 -36.82 49.79
C GLU A 85 63.14 -38.11 48.96
N ASP A 86 62.16 -39.02 49.07
CA ASP A 86 62.14 -40.30 48.34
C ASP A 86 61.76 -40.16 46.86
N ASN A 87 61.07 -39.07 46.47
CA ASN A 87 60.55 -38.88 45.11
C ASN A 87 61.18 -37.69 44.35
N PHE A 88 62.18 -37.05 44.96
CA PHE A 88 62.80 -35.80 44.50
C PHE A 88 63.36 -35.87 43.07
N ASP A 89 64.05 -36.95 42.70
CA ASP A 89 64.63 -37.10 41.36
C ASP A 89 63.55 -37.18 40.27
N GLN A 90 62.41 -37.79 40.59
CA GLN A 90 61.29 -37.95 39.65
C GLN A 90 60.49 -36.66 39.50
N THR A 91 60.22 -35.97 40.62
CA THR A 91 59.47 -34.71 40.63
C THR A 91 60.28 -33.56 40.04
N SER A 92 61.60 -33.52 40.28
CA SER A 92 62.51 -32.54 39.67
C SER A 92 62.65 -32.76 38.15
N ALA A 93 62.74 -34.01 37.69
CA ALA A 93 62.73 -34.34 36.26
C ALA A 93 61.41 -33.94 35.59
N HIS A 94 60.28 -34.17 36.26
CA HIS A 94 58.96 -33.76 35.77
C HIS A 94 58.83 -32.23 35.66
N VAL A 95 59.25 -31.48 36.69
CA VAL A 95 59.24 -30.00 36.64
C VAL A 95 60.17 -29.48 35.54
N ASN A 96 61.36 -30.04 35.38
CA ASN A 96 62.28 -29.66 34.30
C ASN A 96 61.69 -29.96 32.92
N HIS A 97 60.99 -31.09 32.75
CA HIS A 97 60.30 -31.39 31.50
C HIS A 97 59.18 -30.38 31.20
N GLN A 98 58.36 -30.06 32.20
CA GLN A 98 57.31 -29.05 32.04
C GLN A 98 57.89 -27.67 31.73
N LEU A 99 58.95 -27.25 32.41
CA LEU A 99 59.67 -26.01 32.11
C LEU A 99 60.17 -26.01 30.66
N GLY A 100 60.72 -27.12 30.18
CA GLY A 100 61.12 -27.29 28.79
C GLY A 100 59.95 -27.19 27.80
N LEU A 101 58.78 -27.73 28.12
CA LEU A 101 57.57 -27.60 27.30
C LEU A 101 57.08 -26.15 27.19
N TYR A 102 57.23 -25.36 28.26
CA TYR A 102 56.94 -23.92 28.24
C TYR A 102 58.09 -23.07 27.65
N GLY A 103 59.15 -23.69 27.13
CA GLY A 103 60.24 -23.01 26.44
C GLY A 103 61.36 -22.48 27.36
N TYR A 104 61.36 -22.84 28.65
CA TYR A 104 62.44 -22.48 29.56
C TYR A 104 63.66 -23.38 29.31
N VAL A 105 64.78 -22.76 28.96
CA VAL A 105 66.03 -23.46 28.54
C VAL A 105 66.87 -23.92 29.74
N SER A 106 66.63 -23.35 30.93
CA SER A 106 67.40 -23.63 32.15
C SER A 106 66.72 -24.70 33.01
N ASN A 107 67.24 -25.92 32.95
CA ASN A 107 66.84 -26.98 33.87
C ASN A 107 67.29 -26.66 35.30
N LEU A 108 66.43 -26.90 36.29
CA LEU A 108 66.77 -26.91 37.70
C LEU A 108 67.84 -27.98 37.91
N ARG A 109 69.05 -27.53 38.25
CA ARG A 109 70.16 -28.36 38.68
C ARG A 109 70.50 -27.97 40.10
N PHE A 110 70.32 -28.90 41.03
CA PHE A 110 70.66 -28.70 42.43
C PHE A 110 72.10 -29.18 42.63
N LEU A 111 73.02 -28.25 42.90
CA LEU A 111 74.43 -28.55 43.19
C LEU A 111 74.63 -28.48 44.71
N ASP A 112 74.98 -29.61 45.33
CA ASP A 112 75.37 -29.78 46.75
C ASP A 112 74.63 -28.87 47.76
N GLY A 113 73.29 -29.00 47.80
CA GLY A 113 72.41 -28.26 48.71
C GLY A 113 71.55 -29.17 49.59
N ASP A 114 70.97 -28.60 50.64
CA ASP A 114 70.03 -29.27 51.55
C ASP A 114 68.81 -29.82 50.78
N MET A 115 68.57 -31.15 50.90
CA MET A 115 67.54 -31.88 50.15
C MET A 115 66.13 -31.37 50.46
N HIS A 116 65.87 -30.95 51.71
CA HIS A 116 64.60 -30.35 52.10
C HIS A 116 64.36 -29.02 51.39
N SER A 117 65.39 -28.17 51.29
CA SER A 117 65.30 -26.89 50.57
C SER A 117 65.07 -27.10 49.07
N ALA A 118 65.75 -28.08 48.47
CA ALA A 118 65.55 -28.44 47.06
C ALA A 118 64.13 -28.96 46.79
N THR A 119 63.61 -29.82 47.67
CA THR A 119 62.25 -30.38 47.62
C THR A 119 61.18 -29.28 47.67
N ARG A 120 61.35 -28.28 48.55
CA ARG A 120 60.45 -27.11 48.64
C ARG A 120 60.50 -26.24 47.39
N ILE A 121 61.67 -26.08 46.77
CA ILE A 121 61.82 -25.34 45.52
C ILE A 121 61.06 -26.04 44.39
N VAL A 122 61.24 -27.36 44.21
CA VAL A 122 60.52 -28.15 43.20
C VAL A 122 59.00 -28.10 43.42
N SER A 123 58.53 -28.27 44.66
CA SER A 123 57.11 -28.15 45.02
C SER A 123 56.56 -26.75 44.70
N THR A 124 57.34 -25.70 44.96
CA THR A 124 56.97 -24.31 44.64
C THR A 124 56.86 -24.08 43.14
N PHE A 125 57.85 -24.53 42.36
CA PHE A 125 57.81 -24.44 40.89
C PHE A 125 56.64 -25.24 40.31
N PHE A 126 56.33 -26.41 40.87
CA PHE A 126 55.15 -27.17 40.45
C PHE A 126 53.84 -26.43 40.73
N LYS A 127 53.67 -25.84 41.94
CA LYS A 127 52.50 -25.01 42.28
C LYS A 127 52.39 -23.79 41.35
N LEU A 128 53.51 -23.15 41.01
CA LEU A 128 53.56 -22.02 40.07
C LEU A 128 53.17 -22.44 38.64
N LEU A 129 53.67 -23.59 38.17
CA LEU A 129 53.32 -24.13 36.86
C LEU A 129 51.84 -24.53 36.77
N GLN A 130 51.31 -25.15 37.82
CA GLN A 130 49.90 -25.49 37.91
C GLN A 130 49.02 -24.23 37.95
N GLN A 131 49.45 -23.20 38.67
CA GLN A 131 48.78 -21.90 38.67
C GLN A 131 48.81 -21.27 37.28
N HIS A 132 49.97 -21.20 36.63
CA HIS A 132 50.11 -20.69 35.27
C HIS A 132 49.19 -21.42 34.28
N GLN A 133 49.08 -22.75 34.38
CA GLN A 133 48.16 -23.53 33.55
C GLN A 133 46.68 -23.17 33.81
N ARG A 134 46.30 -22.94 35.07
CA ARG A 134 44.95 -22.48 35.42
C ARG A 134 44.69 -21.07 34.89
N ASP A 135 45.69 -20.19 35.00
CA ASP A 135 45.59 -18.80 34.55
C ASP A 135 45.46 -18.71 33.03
N ILE A 136 46.19 -19.54 32.27
CA ILE A 136 46.02 -19.66 30.81
C ILE A 136 44.61 -20.10 30.46
N LYS A 137 44.10 -21.17 31.07
CA LYS A 137 42.74 -21.66 30.80
C LYS A 137 41.67 -20.60 31.10
N TYR A 138 41.83 -19.90 32.22
CA TYR A 138 40.93 -18.82 32.61
C TYR A 138 41.00 -17.65 31.63
N LYS A 139 42.20 -17.28 31.17
CA LYS A 139 42.39 -16.25 30.14
C LYS A 139 41.74 -16.67 28.81
N GLU A 140 41.96 -17.89 28.36
CA GLU A 140 41.34 -18.44 27.14
C GLU A 140 39.80 -18.42 27.23
N GLU A 141 39.24 -18.80 28.37
CA GLU A 141 37.80 -18.76 28.63
C GLU A 141 37.24 -17.33 28.57
N ILE A 142 37.93 -16.37 29.20
CA ILE A 142 37.54 -14.94 29.13
C ILE A 142 37.63 -14.44 27.70
N GLU A 143 38.70 -14.75 26.96
CA GLU A 143 38.84 -14.30 25.57
C GLU A 143 37.74 -14.87 24.66
N LEU A 144 37.36 -16.14 24.86
CA LEU A 144 36.24 -16.75 24.14
C LEU A 144 34.91 -16.08 24.50
N ASN A 145 34.67 -15.84 25.79
CA ASN A 145 33.47 -15.14 26.26
C ASN A 145 33.41 -13.70 25.74
N TRP A 146 34.54 -12.98 25.73
CA TRP A 146 34.64 -11.64 25.18
C TRP A 146 34.32 -11.64 23.68
N LYS A 147 34.96 -12.52 22.90
CA LYS A 147 34.67 -12.67 21.46
C LYS A 147 33.20 -13.02 21.19
N ARG A 148 32.56 -13.81 22.06
CA ARG A 148 31.14 -14.12 21.95
C ARG A 148 30.30 -12.88 22.23
N LEU A 149 30.57 -12.19 23.33
CA LEU A 149 29.82 -11.02 23.76
C LEU A 149 29.92 -9.87 22.75
N THR A 150 31.10 -9.65 22.14
CA THR A 150 31.28 -8.67 21.06
C THR A 150 30.39 -9.01 19.86
N ARG A 151 30.35 -10.27 19.41
CA ARG A 151 29.47 -10.66 18.30
C ARG A 151 27.99 -10.50 18.64
N ASP A 152 27.61 -10.86 19.86
CA ASP A 152 26.23 -10.68 20.33
C ASP A 152 25.87 -9.19 20.38
N TYR A 153 26.81 -8.33 20.79
CA TYR A 153 26.66 -6.87 20.74
C TYR A 153 26.53 -6.36 19.30
N ASP A 154 27.40 -6.78 18.37
CA ASP A 154 27.35 -6.34 16.97
C ASP A 154 26.03 -6.76 16.31
N ASN A 155 25.58 -8.00 16.54
CA ASN A 155 24.30 -8.50 16.04
C ASN A 155 23.11 -7.71 16.61
N THR A 156 23.12 -7.43 17.92
CA THR A 156 22.06 -6.64 18.56
C THR A 156 22.07 -5.18 18.13
N ALA A 157 23.25 -4.58 17.92
CA ALA A 157 23.40 -3.23 17.39
C ALA A 157 22.89 -3.13 15.94
N GLN A 158 23.22 -4.12 15.10
CA GLN A 158 22.73 -4.19 13.72
C GLN A 158 21.20 -4.33 13.68
N THR A 159 20.63 -5.29 14.40
CA THR A 159 19.17 -5.48 14.45
C THR A 159 18.45 -4.26 15.01
N LEU A 160 19.02 -3.58 16.01
CA LEU A 160 18.47 -2.33 16.53
C LEU A 160 18.48 -1.21 15.48
N SER A 161 19.54 -1.10 14.68
CA SER A 161 19.63 -0.16 13.56
C SER A 161 18.56 -0.44 12.50
N GLU A 162 18.39 -1.71 12.12
CA GLU A 162 17.38 -2.14 11.14
C GLU A 162 15.95 -1.84 11.63
N VAL A 163 15.64 -2.16 12.89
CA VAL A 163 14.33 -1.87 13.49
C VAL A 163 14.08 -0.36 13.58
N LYS A 164 15.08 0.45 13.93
CA LYS A 164 14.96 1.92 13.90
C LYS A 164 14.67 2.43 12.49
N ALA A 165 15.35 1.91 11.46
CA ALA A 165 15.08 2.29 10.08
C ALA A 165 13.67 1.89 9.62
N GLN A 166 13.17 0.72 10.04
CA GLN A 166 11.80 0.28 9.78
C GLN A 166 10.77 1.15 10.49
N LEU A 167 11.02 1.54 11.74
CA LEU A 167 10.16 2.44 12.50
C LEU A 167 10.03 3.80 11.80
N GLU A 168 11.14 4.38 11.36
CA GLU A 168 11.14 5.65 10.63
C GLU A 168 10.44 5.55 9.27
N ARG A 169 10.52 4.41 8.59
CA ARG A 169 9.73 4.17 7.36
C ARG A 169 8.23 4.10 7.68
N SER A 170 7.85 3.28 8.66
CA SER A 170 6.46 3.15 9.07
C SER A 170 5.86 4.47 9.55
N ARG A 171 6.64 5.32 10.25
CA ARG A 171 6.21 6.64 10.68
C ARG A 171 5.90 7.54 9.48
N ARG A 172 6.79 7.59 8.48
CA ARG A 172 6.55 8.33 7.23
C ARG A 172 5.31 7.81 6.49
N ASP A 173 5.13 6.50 6.43
CA ASP A 173 3.95 5.90 5.79
C ASP A 173 2.66 6.32 6.51
N VAL A 174 2.65 6.30 7.85
CA VAL A 174 1.53 6.78 8.67
C VAL A 174 1.25 8.26 8.39
N ASP A 175 2.27 9.11 8.34
CA ASP A 175 2.09 10.55 8.05
C ASP A 175 1.48 10.76 6.65
N THR A 176 1.94 10.02 5.64
CA THR A 176 1.39 10.11 4.28
C THR A 176 -0.05 9.61 4.18
N LEU A 177 -0.39 8.52 4.89
CA LEU A 177 -1.74 7.98 4.93
C LEU A 177 -2.68 8.91 5.71
N SER A 178 -2.20 9.53 6.79
CA SER A 178 -2.96 10.53 7.54
C SER A 178 -3.30 11.73 6.65
N ALA A 179 -2.31 12.32 5.98
CA ALA A 179 -2.53 13.44 5.07
C ALA A 179 -3.49 13.11 3.92
N ARG A 180 -3.40 11.88 3.37
CA ARG A 180 -4.34 11.40 2.35
C ARG A 180 -5.76 11.25 2.90
N THR A 181 -5.90 10.77 4.12
CA THR A 181 -7.20 10.60 4.78
C THR A 181 -7.83 11.96 5.05
N GLU A 182 -7.08 12.92 5.58
CA GLU A 182 -7.55 14.30 5.80
C GLU A 182 -8.00 14.96 4.49
N SER A 183 -7.27 14.76 3.39
CA SER A 183 -7.67 15.25 2.07
C SER A 183 -8.98 14.64 1.60
N LEU A 184 -9.13 13.31 1.72
CA LEU A 184 -10.35 12.60 1.30
C LEU A 184 -11.56 12.97 2.17
N GLU A 185 -11.36 13.18 3.47
CA GLU A 185 -12.40 13.68 4.38
C GLU A 185 -12.83 15.11 3.99
N GLY A 186 -11.87 15.95 3.57
CA GLY A 186 -12.13 17.27 3.02
C GLY A 186 -13.00 17.22 1.75
N ASP A 187 -12.64 16.37 0.80
CA ASP A 187 -13.40 16.17 -0.44
C ASP A 187 -14.80 15.62 -0.16
N LEU A 188 -14.91 14.64 0.74
CA LEU A 188 -16.18 14.07 1.16
C LEU A 188 -17.11 15.14 1.76
N ARG A 189 -16.55 16.04 2.58
CA ARG A 189 -17.31 17.15 3.17
C ARG A 189 -17.81 18.11 2.10
N VAL A 190 -16.97 18.46 1.13
CA VAL A 190 -17.35 19.32 0.00
C VAL A 190 -18.46 18.69 -0.84
N GLU A 191 -18.35 17.40 -1.15
CA GLU A 191 -19.41 16.68 -1.88
C GLU A 191 -20.71 16.55 -1.07
N ALA A 192 -20.61 16.33 0.24
CA ALA A 192 -21.79 16.32 1.12
C ALA A 192 -22.52 17.67 1.11
N ASP A 193 -21.77 18.79 1.14
CA ASP A 193 -22.34 20.14 1.06
C ASP A 193 -22.96 20.41 -0.33
N LYS A 194 -22.33 19.97 -1.43
CA LYS A 194 -22.93 20.05 -2.78
C LYS A 194 -24.22 19.24 -2.88
N HIS A 195 -24.24 18.02 -2.36
CA HIS A 195 -25.43 17.18 -2.33
C HIS A 195 -26.56 17.82 -1.50
N ARG A 196 -26.22 18.45 -0.39
CA ARG A 196 -27.19 19.19 0.42
C ARG A 196 -27.76 20.39 -0.35
N ASN A 197 -26.91 21.20 -0.99
CA ASN A 197 -27.33 22.37 -1.76
C ASN A 197 -28.24 21.98 -2.94
N THR A 198 -27.85 20.98 -3.73
CA THR A 198 -28.66 20.47 -4.85
C THR A 198 -30.01 19.91 -4.37
N ARG A 199 -30.05 19.27 -3.20
CA ARG A 199 -31.30 18.82 -2.57
C ARG A 199 -32.20 19.99 -2.16
N GLU A 200 -31.62 21.05 -1.60
CA GLU A 200 -32.36 22.27 -1.23
C GLU A 200 -32.90 22.99 -2.48
N GLU A 201 -32.10 23.12 -3.53
CA GLU A 201 -32.51 23.67 -4.84
C GLU A 201 -33.64 22.86 -5.46
N LEU A 202 -33.53 21.52 -5.47
CA LEU A 202 -34.58 20.65 -5.99
C LEU A 202 -35.88 20.79 -5.20
N LYS A 203 -35.79 20.93 -3.88
CA LYS A 203 -36.97 21.20 -3.03
C LYS A 203 -37.60 22.55 -3.37
N ALA A 204 -36.80 23.59 -3.56
CA ALA A 204 -37.26 24.93 -3.94
C ALA A 204 -37.91 24.93 -5.35
N ALA A 205 -37.28 24.30 -6.33
CA ALA A 205 -37.82 24.15 -7.69
C ALA A 205 -39.15 23.39 -7.68
N LYS A 206 -39.27 22.31 -6.91
CA LYS A 206 -40.53 21.57 -6.75
C LYS A 206 -41.63 22.42 -6.13
N ALA A 207 -41.29 23.24 -5.12
CA ALA A 207 -42.24 24.17 -4.51
C ALA A 207 -42.69 25.25 -5.50
N ASN A 208 -41.77 25.83 -6.27
CA ASN A 208 -42.07 26.81 -7.31
C ASN A 208 -42.97 26.21 -8.40
N LEU A 209 -42.63 25.02 -8.91
CA LEU A 209 -43.45 24.32 -9.91
C LEU A 209 -44.87 24.05 -9.42
N GLN A 210 -45.04 23.64 -8.16
CA GLN A 210 -46.36 23.46 -7.54
C GLN A 210 -47.14 24.77 -7.44
N PHE A 211 -46.47 25.87 -7.07
CA PHE A 211 -47.05 27.19 -7.04
C PHE A 211 -47.51 27.63 -8.44
N THR A 212 -46.64 27.56 -9.45
CA THR A 212 -46.95 27.91 -10.85
C THR A 212 -48.10 27.06 -11.41
N LYS A 213 -48.11 25.74 -11.15
CA LYS A 213 -49.21 24.85 -11.55
C LYS A 213 -50.54 25.29 -10.92
N THR A 214 -50.53 25.65 -9.65
CA THR A 214 -51.72 26.13 -8.93
C THR A 214 -52.20 27.46 -9.51
N GLN A 215 -51.27 28.39 -9.79
CA GLN A 215 -51.56 29.67 -10.42
C GLN A 215 -52.18 29.50 -11.81
N HIS A 216 -51.57 28.70 -12.70
CA HIS A 216 -52.11 28.44 -14.04
C HIS A 216 -53.48 27.77 -13.98
N THR A 217 -53.70 26.85 -13.04
CA THR A 217 -55.01 26.22 -12.83
C THR A 217 -56.07 27.27 -12.45
N HIS A 218 -55.70 28.24 -11.61
CA HIS A 218 -56.60 29.33 -11.25
C HIS A 218 -56.88 30.29 -12.42
N GLU A 219 -55.85 30.68 -13.18
CA GLU A 219 -55.99 31.50 -14.39
C GLU A 219 -56.85 30.81 -15.46
N LEU A 220 -56.66 29.51 -15.67
CA LEU A 220 -57.47 28.71 -16.59
C LEU A 220 -58.95 28.72 -16.18
N ARG A 221 -59.27 28.46 -14.91
CA ARG A 221 -60.65 28.51 -14.40
C ARG A 221 -61.26 29.90 -14.56
N LYS A 222 -60.48 30.97 -14.31
CA LYS A 222 -60.94 32.35 -14.52
C LYS A 222 -61.27 32.60 -15.99
N LYS A 223 -60.42 32.14 -16.92
CA LYS A 223 -60.65 32.26 -18.37
C LYS A 223 -61.87 31.46 -18.84
N GLU A 224 -62.07 30.25 -18.32
CA GLU A 224 -63.27 29.44 -18.59
C GLU A 224 -64.54 30.16 -18.13
N GLN A 225 -64.51 30.79 -16.94
CA GLN A 225 -65.63 31.60 -16.45
C GLN A 225 -65.89 32.82 -17.34
N GLU A 226 -64.85 33.57 -17.72
CA GLU A 226 -64.96 34.71 -18.64
C GLU A 226 -65.54 34.29 -20.01
N MET A 227 -65.09 33.15 -20.54
CA MET A 227 -65.58 32.57 -21.80
C MET A 227 -67.06 32.16 -21.69
N ASN A 228 -67.46 31.52 -20.59
CA ASN A 228 -68.86 31.15 -20.35
C ASN A 228 -69.76 32.40 -20.27
N ILE A 229 -69.32 33.45 -19.58
CA ILE A 229 -70.05 34.73 -19.53
C ILE A 229 -70.17 35.34 -20.94
N LEU A 230 -69.11 35.30 -21.74
CA LEU A 230 -69.13 35.82 -23.11
C LEU A 230 -70.07 35.01 -24.00
N LYS A 231 -70.02 33.68 -23.90
CA LYS A 231 -70.94 32.76 -24.59
C LYS A 231 -72.39 33.08 -24.25
N ASP A 232 -72.70 33.29 -22.96
CA ASP A 232 -74.04 33.67 -22.52
C ASP A 232 -74.48 35.04 -23.07
N LYS A 233 -73.57 36.03 -23.14
CA LYS A 233 -73.85 37.34 -23.75
C LYS A 233 -74.14 37.20 -25.25
N VAL A 234 -73.32 36.46 -26.00
CA VAL A 234 -73.52 36.21 -27.44
C VAL A 234 -74.83 35.47 -27.68
N GLN A 235 -75.13 34.43 -26.90
CA GLN A 235 -76.38 33.69 -27.00
C GLN A 235 -77.59 34.59 -26.75
N LYS A 236 -77.54 35.46 -25.73
CA LYS A 236 -78.58 36.47 -25.48
C LYS A 236 -78.76 37.43 -26.66
N THR A 237 -77.67 37.89 -27.29
CA THR A 237 -77.73 38.77 -28.48
C THR A 237 -78.33 38.05 -29.68
N ILE A 238 -77.95 36.79 -29.95
CA ILE A 238 -78.53 35.98 -31.03
C ILE A 238 -80.04 35.79 -30.80
N ASN A 239 -80.45 35.42 -29.59
CA ASN A 239 -81.86 35.22 -29.26
C ASN A 239 -82.67 36.53 -29.34
N ARG A 240 -82.08 37.68 -28.98
CA ARG A 240 -82.69 39.01 -29.13
C ARG A 240 -82.86 39.39 -30.61
N ASN A 241 -81.88 39.08 -31.45
CA ASN A 241 -81.93 39.28 -32.90
C ASN A 241 -82.92 38.33 -33.60
N GLN A 242 -83.25 37.19 -33.01
CA GLN A 242 -84.31 36.29 -33.50
C GLN A 242 -85.71 36.72 -33.05
N SER A 243 -85.85 37.39 -31.89
CA SER A 243 -87.12 37.90 -31.37
C SER A 243 -87.55 39.23 -31.98
N THR A 244 -86.63 40.03 -32.51
CA THR A 244 -86.93 41.17 -33.36
C THR A 244 -86.84 40.66 -34.80
N GLY A 245 -87.97 40.48 -35.47
CA GLY A 245 -88.09 39.85 -36.80
C GLY A 245 -87.42 40.59 -37.96
N VAL A 246 -86.16 41.01 -37.81
CA VAL A 246 -85.30 41.48 -38.89
C VAL A 246 -84.47 40.28 -39.33
N SER A 247 -85.12 39.45 -40.14
CA SER A 247 -84.44 38.53 -41.05
C SER A 247 -83.54 39.37 -41.97
N SER A 248 -82.27 39.50 -41.59
CA SER A 248 -81.23 39.93 -42.53
C SER A 248 -80.65 38.66 -43.14
N THR A 249 -81.29 38.28 -44.23
CA THR A 249 -80.69 37.57 -45.37
C THR A 249 -79.17 37.74 -45.43
N ILE A 250 -78.42 36.67 -45.16
CA ILE A 250 -77.11 36.51 -45.82
C ILE A 250 -77.40 35.75 -47.12
N SER A 251 -77.90 36.52 -48.08
CA SER A 251 -77.94 36.13 -49.48
C SER A 251 -76.52 36.19 -50.01
N GLY A 252 -76.10 35.15 -50.73
CA GLY A 252 -74.89 35.21 -51.54
C GLY A 252 -74.98 36.40 -52.50
N GLY A 253 -74.09 37.36 -52.31
CA GLY A 253 -74.01 38.56 -53.11
C GLY A 253 -72.65 39.20 -52.86
N ILE A 254 -71.68 38.84 -53.70
CA ILE A 254 -70.48 39.66 -53.87
C ILE A 254 -70.98 41.01 -54.37
N THR A 255 -71.17 41.94 -53.43
CA THR A 255 -71.44 43.33 -53.72
C THR A 255 -70.11 44.04 -53.57
N VAL A 256 -69.45 44.28 -54.70
CA VAL A 256 -68.26 45.13 -54.77
C VAL A 256 -68.72 46.55 -54.49
N LEU A 257 -68.67 46.96 -53.22
CA LEU A 257 -69.08 48.28 -52.75
C LEU A 257 -67.91 49.25 -52.59
N ASN A 258 -66.76 48.97 -53.22
CA ASN A 258 -65.67 49.94 -53.26
C ASN A 258 -64.99 49.93 -54.64
N PRO A 259 -65.14 51.00 -55.45
CA PRO A 259 -64.36 51.14 -56.67
C PRO A 259 -62.88 51.25 -56.30
N VAL A 260 -62.03 50.51 -57.01
CA VAL A 260 -60.58 50.64 -56.90
C VAL A 260 -60.22 52.11 -57.18
N PRO A 261 -59.68 52.88 -56.22
CA PRO A 261 -59.20 54.21 -56.48
C PRO A 261 -57.85 54.06 -57.18
N ARG A 262 -57.85 54.34 -58.49
CA ARG A 262 -56.66 54.56 -59.28
C ARG A 262 -56.15 55.98 -59.01
N THR A 263 -55.51 56.24 -57.87
CA THR A 263 -54.62 57.41 -57.65
C THR A 263 -53.79 57.25 -56.38
N LEU A 264 -52.48 57.05 -56.57
CA LEU A 264 -51.36 57.82 -56.03
C LEU A 264 -51.54 58.54 -54.66
N TYR A 265 -50.69 58.16 -53.71
CA TYR A 265 -50.34 58.82 -52.43
C TYR A 265 -51.43 58.88 -51.33
N GLY A 266 -51.18 58.20 -50.19
CA GLY A 266 -51.63 58.68 -48.88
C GLY A 266 -52.75 57.92 -48.14
N LYS A 267 -52.92 56.60 -48.29
CA LYS A 267 -53.77 55.82 -47.36
C LYS A 267 -52.91 55.10 -46.32
N GLN A 268 -53.15 55.43 -45.05
CA GLN A 268 -52.63 54.74 -43.86
C GLN A 268 -52.81 53.21 -44.02
N PRO A 269 -51.81 52.40 -43.63
CA PRO A 269 -51.91 50.94 -43.74
C PRO A 269 -53.13 50.48 -42.96
N THR A 270 -53.90 49.57 -43.55
CA THR A 270 -54.93 48.84 -42.80
C THR A 270 -54.25 48.14 -41.63
N ASN A 271 -54.89 48.13 -40.45
CA ASN A 271 -54.33 47.56 -39.22
C ASN A 271 -53.76 46.14 -39.44
N ASP A 272 -54.37 45.34 -40.32
CA ASP A 272 -53.89 44.01 -40.71
C ASP A 272 -52.56 44.02 -41.48
N ALA A 273 -52.34 44.98 -42.39
CA ALA A 273 -51.07 45.12 -43.11
C ALA A 273 -49.96 45.61 -42.18
N GLU A 274 -50.29 46.49 -41.23
CA GLU A 274 -49.37 46.94 -40.18
C GLU A 274 -49.04 45.80 -39.21
N GLN A 275 -50.00 44.95 -38.86
CA GLN A 275 -49.79 43.75 -38.03
C GLN A 275 -48.96 42.70 -38.73
N LEU A 276 -49.17 42.45 -40.03
CA LEU A 276 -48.33 41.55 -40.81
C LEU A 276 -46.90 42.08 -40.93
N LEU A 277 -46.71 43.39 -41.15
CA LEU A 277 -45.36 43.98 -41.15
C LEU A 277 -44.70 43.85 -39.78
N LYS A 278 -45.44 44.11 -38.69
CA LYS A 278 -44.94 43.91 -37.32
C LYS A 278 -44.55 42.48 -37.04
N ASN A 279 -45.38 41.50 -37.42
CA ASN A 279 -45.05 40.08 -37.24
C ASN A 279 -43.82 39.68 -38.06
N VAL A 280 -43.65 40.18 -39.28
CA VAL A 280 -42.46 39.90 -40.11
C VAL A 280 -41.21 40.53 -39.50
N ILE A 281 -41.30 41.77 -39.02
CA ILE A 281 -40.20 42.44 -38.33
C ILE A 281 -39.87 41.72 -37.03
N GLU A 282 -40.87 41.34 -36.23
CA GLU A 282 -40.68 40.60 -34.99
C GLU A 282 -40.01 39.25 -35.27
N GLN A 283 -40.50 38.50 -36.26
CA GLN A 283 -39.89 37.25 -36.69
C GLN A 283 -38.45 37.43 -37.22
N GLN A 284 -38.17 38.53 -37.93
CA GLN A 284 -36.80 38.88 -38.34
C GLN A 284 -35.93 39.20 -37.14
N THR A 285 -36.41 39.99 -36.17
CA THR A 285 -35.65 40.32 -34.95
C THR A 285 -35.41 39.09 -34.07
N THR A 286 -36.37 38.16 -33.98
CA THR A 286 -36.17 36.89 -33.28
C THR A 286 -35.12 36.05 -33.99
N ARG A 287 -35.19 35.95 -35.32
CA ARG A 287 -34.21 35.18 -36.11
C ARG A 287 -32.81 35.79 -36.05
N GLU A 288 -32.70 37.13 -36.06
CA GLU A 288 -31.44 37.83 -35.84
C GLU A 288 -30.89 37.56 -34.43
N GLY A 289 -31.76 37.54 -33.41
CA GLY A 289 -31.42 37.16 -32.05
C GLY A 289 -30.88 35.73 -31.95
N GLU A 290 -31.57 34.76 -32.55
CA GLU A 290 -31.15 33.35 -32.61
C GLU A 290 -29.78 33.20 -33.29
N ILE A 291 -29.54 33.92 -34.40
CA ILE A 291 -28.25 33.90 -35.11
C ILE A 291 -27.13 34.51 -34.26
N VAL A 292 -27.40 35.58 -33.51
CA VAL A 292 -26.43 36.19 -32.59
C VAL A 292 -26.10 35.24 -31.44
N GLU A 293 -27.10 34.58 -30.87
CA GLU A 293 -26.93 33.60 -29.80
C GLU A 293 -26.14 32.38 -30.29
N GLU A 294 -26.47 31.83 -31.47
CA GLU A 294 -25.72 30.74 -32.09
C GLU A 294 -24.27 31.14 -32.37
N ASN A 295 -24.02 32.36 -32.86
CA ASN A 295 -22.67 32.88 -33.05
C ASN A 295 -21.89 33.00 -31.72
N GLU A 296 -22.55 33.41 -30.63
CA GLU A 296 -21.93 33.46 -29.31
C GLU A 296 -21.58 32.06 -28.79
N GLN A 297 -22.48 31.09 -28.99
CA GLN A 297 -22.24 29.69 -28.63
C GLN A 297 -21.08 29.09 -29.44
N LEU A 298 -21.02 29.36 -30.76
CA LEU A 298 -19.92 28.91 -31.62
C LEU A 298 -18.57 29.54 -31.20
N ARG A 299 -18.55 30.81 -30.81
CA ARG A 299 -17.34 31.46 -30.27
C ARG A 299 -16.85 30.80 -28.99
N LYS A 300 -17.77 30.49 -28.06
CA LYS A 300 -17.44 29.76 -26.83
C LYS A 300 -16.88 28.38 -27.14
N ALA A 301 -17.51 27.64 -28.06
CA ALA A 301 -17.04 26.32 -28.47
C ALA A 301 -15.64 26.37 -29.12
N LEU A 302 -15.38 27.33 -30.01
CA LEU A 302 -14.07 27.53 -30.62
C LEU A 302 -12.99 27.89 -29.60
N TYR A 303 -13.31 28.73 -28.62
CA TYR A 303 -12.40 29.04 -27.52
C TYR A 303 -12.07 27.81 -26.67
N THR A 304 -13.07 27.00 -26.34
CA THR A 304 -12.86 25.74 -25.60
C THR A 304 -11.96 24.80 -26.38
N VAL A 305 -12.21 24.59 -27.68
CA VAL A 305 -11.38 23.72 -28.53
C VAL A 305 -9.94 24.24 -28.61
N HIS A 306 -9.73 25.54 -28.81
CA HIS A 306 -8.38 26.13 -28.83
C HIS A 306 -7.67 25.97 -27.48
N THR A 307 -8.35 26.24 -26.37
CA THR A 307 -7.79 26.08 -25.02
C THR A 307 -7.43 24.62 -24.72
N GLU A 308 -8.27 23.67 -25.14
CA GLU A 308 -8.00 22.24 -25.00
C GLU A 308 -6.82 21.79 -25.87
N LEU A 309 -6.74 22.25 -27.13
CA LEU A 309 -5.61 22.00 -28.03
C LEU A 309 -4.30 22.56 -27.47
N GLU A 310 -4.33 23.79 -26.95
CA GLU A 310 -3.19 24.38 -26.25
C GLU A 310 -2.85 23.59 -24.99
N GLY A 311 -3.83 23.17 -24.19
CA GLY A 311 -3.62 22.38 -22.97
C GLY A 311 -2.95 21.03 -23.23
N LEU A 312 -3.29 20.37 -24.34
CA LEU A 312 -2.62 19.15 -24.79
C LEU A 312 -1.15 19.38 -25.17
N LEU A 313 -0.83 20.57 -25.69
CA LEU A 313 0.52 20.98 -26.10
C LEU A 313 1.37 21.53 -24.92
N GLN A 314 0.73 22.25 -23.99
CA GLN A 314 1.35 22.93 -22.85
C GLN A 314 1.90 21.96 -21.79
N LYS A 315 1.53 20.67 -21.86
CA LYS A 315 2.11 19.61 -21.02
C LYS A 315 3.59 19.33 -21.33
N GLN A 316 4.16 19.91 -22.40
CA GLN A 316 5.58 19.75 -22.76
C GLN A 316 6.36 21.04 -23.06
N THR A 317 5.75 22.23 -23.15
CA THR A 317 6.49 23.49 -23.37
C THR A 317 5.89 24.65 -22.57
N SER A 318 6.72 25.61 -22.14
CA SER A 318 6.42 26.73 -21.23
C SER A 318 5.33 27.71 -21.74
N PRO A 319 4.62 28.42 -20.84
CA PRO A 319 3.39 29.17 -21.17
C PRO A 319 3.65 30.47 -21.92
N LYS A 320 3.02 30.64 -23.10
CA LYS A 320 2.85 31.95 -23.75
C LYS A 320 1.47 32.49 -23.40
N SER A 321 1.41 33.31 -22.36
CA SER A 321 0.22 34.02 -21.92
C SER A 321 -0.06 35.22 -22.84
N ALA A 322 -0.98 35.07 -23.81
CA ALA A 322 -1.54 36.21 -24.57
C ALA A 322 -2.91 35.95 -25.24
N ALA A 323 -3.36 34.70 -25.41
CA ALA A 323 -4.52 34.37 -26.25
C ALA A 323 -5.91 34.72 -25.64
N THR A 324 -6.00 34.94 -24.32
CA THR A 324 -7.29 35.08 -23.61
C THR A 324 -8.14 36.28 -24.08
N ASN A 325 -7.54 37.29 -24.73
CA ASN A 325 -8.26 38.48 -25.20
C ASN A 325 -8.71 38.45 -26.67
N LEU A 326 -8.34 37.42 -27.45
CA LEU A 326 -8.57 37.42 -28.91
C LEU A 326 -10.02 37.09 -29.28
N TYR A 327 -10.69 36.24 -28.50
CA TYR A 327 -12.04 35.70 -28.79
C TYR A 327 -13.19 36.67 -28.50
N GLY A 328 -12.92 37.81 -27.84
CA GLY A 328 -13.88 38.87 -27.52
C GLY A 328 -14.10 39.92 -28.62
N LEU A 329 -13.32 39.89 -29.71
CA LEU A 329 -13.37 40.90 -30.77
C LEU A 329 -14.40 40.54 -31.89
N PRO A 330 -14.86 41.52 -32.70
CA PRO A 330 -15.76 41.26 -33.83
C PRO A 330 -15.18 40.22 -34.80
N PHE A 331 -15.98 39.23 -35.22
CA PHE A 331 -15.52 38.02 -35.92
C PHE A 331 -14.77 38.34 -37.22
N GLU A 332 -15.24 39.35 -37.96
CA GLU A 332 -14.60 39.80 -39.20
C GLU A 332 -13.17 40.30 -39.04
N MET A 333 -12.75 40.73 -37.84
CA MET A 333 -11.38 41.19 -37.61
C MET A 333 -10.42 40.09 -37.15
N ILE A 334 -10.95 38.98 -36.62
CA ILE A 334 -10.15 37.94 -35.96
C ILE A 334 -10.26 36.57 -36.61
N ARG A 335 -11.18 36.38 -37.56
CA ARG A 335 -11.43 35.11 -38.23
C ARG A 335 -10.14 34.49 -38.77
N ASP A 336 -9.38 35.25 -39.54
CA ASP A 336 -8.19 34.75 -40.22
C ASP A 336 -7.08 34.40 -39.22
N ASN A 337 -6.98 35.16 -38.12
CA ASN A 337 -6.00 34.90 -37.06
C ASN A 337 -6.34 33.65 -36.25
N ILE A 338 -7.60 33.49 -35.84
CA ILE A 338 -8.07 32.29 -35.11
C ILE A 338 -7.93 31.06 -35.99
N GLU A 339 -8.28 31.17 -37.28
CA GLU A 339 -8.15 30.06 -38.22
C GLU A 339 -6.68 29.65 -38.42
N SER A 340 -5.77 30.63 -38.55
CA SER A 340 -4.32 30.36 -38.64
C SER A 340 -3.80 29.70 -37.37
N GLU A 341 -4.16 30.22 -36.19
CA GLU A 341 -3.65 29.73 -34.90
C GLU A 341 -4.12 28.29 -34.59
N ILE A 342 -5.37 27.97 -34.91
CA ILE A 342 -5.89 26.58 -34.79
C ILE A 342 -5.20 25.65 -35.79
N ARG A 343 -4.94 26.11 -37.04
CA ARG A 343 -4.19 25.30 -38.02
C ARG A 343 -2.74 25.06 -37.58
N ASP A 344 -2.08 26.07 -37.03
CA ASP A 344 -0.68 25.99 -36.58
C ASP A 344 -0.55 25.07 -35.35
N THR A 345 -1.47 25.15 -34.40
CA THR A 345 -1.50 24.24 -33.24
C THR A 345 -1.79 22.79 -33.64
N LEU A 346 -2.73 22.57 -34.58
CA LEU A 346 -3.05 21.23 -35.08
C LEU A 346 -1.92 20.61 -35.90
N THR A 347 -1.22 21.39 -36.72
CA THR A 347 -0.06 20.90 -37.49
C THR A 347 1.08 20.52 -36.55
N LEU A 348 1.35 21.35 -35.53
CA LEU A 348 2.36 21.04 -34.50
C LEU A 348 2.00 19.79 -33.70
N LEU A 349 0.73 19.63 -33.31
CA LEU A 349 0.26 18.42 -32.62
C LEU A 349 0.41 17.17 -33.50
N SER A 350 0.06 17.28 -34.79
CA SER A 350 0.19 16.19 -35.75
C SER A 350 1.66 15.78 -35.93
N ASP A 351 2.57 16.75 -36.02
CA ASP A 351 4.00 16.47 -36.08
C ASP A 351 4.49 15.79 -34.80
N GLN A 352 4.12 16.27 -33.62
CA GLN A 352 4.48 15.63 -32.36
C GLN A 352 3.97 14.18 -32.26
N TRP A 353 2.72 13.94 -32.64
CA TRP A 353 2.12 12.61 -32.64
C TRP A 353 2.90 11.64 -33.56
N ASN A 354 3.26 12.09 -34.76
CA ASN A 354 4.03 11.30 -35.71
C ASN A 354 5.46 11.02 -35.23
N HIS A 355 6.07 11.92 -34.46
CA HIS A 355 7.41 11.72 -33.86
C HIS A 355 7.38 10.93 -32.53
N GLN A 356 6.23 10.82 -31.87
CA GLN A 356 6.08 10.04 -30.64
C GLN A 356 6.04 8.53 -30.91
N ALA A 357 5.53 8.11 -32.07
CA ALA A 357 5.57 6.71 -32.52
C ALA A 357 6.99 6.17 -32.76
N THR A 358 7.99 7.05 -32.91
CA THR A 358 9.40 6.69 -33.07
C THR A 358 10.19 6.71 -31.75
N ARG A 359 9.56 7.11 -30.64
CA ARG A 359 10.13 7.04 -29.28
C ARG A 359 9.59 5.80 -28.56
N GLU A 360 9.94 4.60 -29.03
CA GLU A 360 10.01 3.48 -28.08
C GLU A 360 11.16 3.80 -27.11
N PRO A 361 10.93 3.82 -25.79
CA PRO A 361 12.03 3.92 -24.86
C PRO A 361 12.92 2.69 -25.10
N GLU A 362 14.23 2.89 -25.30
CA GLU A 362 15.21 1.82 -25.14
C GLU A 362 15.17 1.39 -23.67
N ILE A 363 14.23 0.52 -23.32
CA ILE A 363 14.13 -0.05 -21.98
C ILE A 363 15.30 -1.03 -21.87
N SER A 364 16.22 -0.73 -20.96
CA SER A 364 17.34 -1.62 -20.64
C SER A 364 16.78 -3.00 -20.28
N PRO A 365 17.38 -4.11 -20.76
CA PRO A 365 16.94 -5.47 -20.43
C PRO A 365 16.81 -5.71 -18.92
N THR A 366 17.61 -5.00 -18.11
CA THR A 366 17.57 -5.05 -16.65
C THR A 366 16.29 -4.44 -16.07
N GLU A 367 15.76 -3.38 -16.70
CA GLU A 367 14.56 -2.68 -16.24
C GLU A 367 13.28 -3.47 -16.58
N LEU A 368 13.29 -4.26 -17.66
CA LEU A 368 12.23 -5.23 -17.97
C LEU A 368 12.15 -6.32 -16.89
N VAL A 369 13.29 -6.92 -16.52
CA VAL A 369 13.33 -7.95 -15.46
C VAL A 369 12.82 -7.43 -14.12
N VAL A 370 13.18 -6.20 -13.75
CA VAL A 370 12.69 -5.57 -12.51
C VAL A 370 11.18 -5.30 -12.58
N ARG A 371 10.67 -4.86 -13.74
CA ARG A 371 9.23 -4.68 -13.94
C ARG A 371 8.47 -6.00 -13.89
N ASP A 372 8.99 -7.04 -14.52
CA ASP A 372 8.38 -8.37 -14.53
C ASP A 372 8.34 -8.99 -13.13
N GLN A 373 9.42 -8.88 -12.35
CA GLN A 373 9.43 -9.28 -10.94
C GLN A 373 8.40 -8.50 -10.11
N ARG A 374 8.28 -7.19 -10.35
CA ARG A 374 7.29 -6.37 -9.65
C ARG A 374 5.86 -6.74 -10.03
N ILE A 375 5.63 -7.13 -11.27
CA ILE A 375 4.34 -7.61 -11.75
C ILE A 375 3.98 -8.94 -11.07
N GLU A 376 4.93 -9.87 -10.98
CA GLU A 376 4.74 -11.15 -10.27
C GLU A 376 4.42 -10.95 -8.78
N GLU A 377 5.14 -10.04 -8.10
CA GLU A 377 4.86 -9.69 -6.69
C GLU A 377 3.44 -9.13 -6.52
N LEU A 378 3.03 -8.21 -7.40
CA LEU A 378 1.69 -7.63 -7.36
C LEU A 378 0.60 -8.67 -7.66
N GLN A 379 0.87 -9.63 -8.54
CA GLN A 379 -0.06 -10.73 -8.83
C GLN A 379 -0.25 -11.64 -7.62
N HIS A 380 0.83 -12.02 -6.93
CA HIS A 380 0.74 -12.81 -5.70
C HIS A 380 0.00 -12.06 -4.58
N GLU A 381 0.21 -10.76 -4.46
CA GLU A 381 -0.48 -9.93 -3.48
C GLU A 381 -1.98 -9.83 -3.77
N VAL A 382 -2.36 -9.69 -5.04
CA VAL A 382 -3.77 -9.72 -5.47
C VAL A 382 -4.41 -11.07 -5.18
N GLU A 383 -3.73 -12.18 -5.47
CA GLU A 383 -4.23 -13.53 -5.18
C GLU A 383 -4.45 -13.73 -3.67
N ARG A 384 -3.52 -13.26 -2.84
CA ARG A 384 -3.64 -13.27 -1.38
C ARG A 384 -4.86 -12.49 -0.89
N MET A 385 -5.03 -11.26 -1.36
CA MET A 385 -6.17 -10.42 -0.97
C MET A 385 -7.52 -11.01 -1.45
N GLN A 386 -7.54 -11.67 -2.60
CA GLN A 386 -8.75 -12.37 -3.07
C GLN A 386 -9.13 -13.53 -2.15
N LEU A 387 -8.14 -14.29 -1.68
CA LEU A 387 -8.35 -15.41 -0.75
C LEU A 387 -8.85 -14.92 0.61
N GLU A 388 -8.29 -13.83 1.13
CA GLU A 388 -8.75 -13.19 2.38
C GLU A 388 -10.17 -12.62 2.24
N LEU A 389 -10.51 -12.05 1.08
CA LEU A 389 -11.87 -11.63 0.78
C LEU A 389 -12.83 -12.81 0.75
N GLU A 390 -12.45 -13.93 0.13
CA GLU A 390 -13.28 -15.14 0.09
C GLU A 390 -13.56 -15.67 1.51
N ASP A 391 -12.54 -15.76 2.36
CA ASP A 391 -12.69 -16.15 3.77
C ASP A 391 -13.60 -15.19 4.55
N SER A 392 -13.39 -13.88 4.39
CA SER A 392 -14.23 -12.87 5.06
C SER A 392 -15.69 -12.93 4.59
N THR A 393 -15.92 -13.19 3.30
CA THR A 393 -17.27 -13.36 2.75
C THR A 393 -17.94 -14.63 3.26
N ALA A 394 -17.20 -15.73 3.43
CA ALA A 394 -17.72 -16.96 4.03
C ALA A 394 -18.15 -16.74 5.50
N LEU A 395 -17.35 -15.99 6.27
CA LEU A 395 -17.69 -15.62 7.64
C LEU A 395 -18.95 -14.73 7.71
N ILE A 396 -19.03 -13.72 6.83
CA ILE A 396 -20.21 -12.83 6.75
C ILE A 396 -21.45 -13.61 6.34
N GLN A 397 -21.35 -14.52 5.37
CA GLN A 397 -22.47 -15.39 4.97
C GLN A 397 -22.92 -16.30 6.12
N GLY A 398 -21.99 -16.89 6.87
CA GLY A 398 -22.32 -17.69 8.07
C GLY A 398 -23.01 -16.86 9.15
N ALA A 399 -22.53 -15.63 9.39
CA ALA A 399 -23.17 -14.70 10.31
C ALA A 399 -24.58 -14.28 9.85
N GLN A 400 -24.75 -14.02 8.54
CA GLN A 400 -26.04 -13.67 7.97
C GLN A 400 -27.04 -14.82 8.08
N GLN A 401 -26.62 -16.07 7.83
CA GLN A 401 -27.46 -17.24 8.03
C GLN A 401 -27.93 -17.39 9.49
N MET A 402 -27.05 -17.11 10.46
CA MET A 402 -27.44 -17.10 11.88
C MET A 402 -28.47 -15.99 12.18
N ILE A 403 -28.29 -14.79 11.63
CA ILE A 403 -29.23 -13.68 11.79
C ILE A 403 -30.57 -13.99 11.12
N ASP A 404 -30.57 -14.60 9.93
CA ASP A 404 -31.77 -14.99 9.20
C ASP A 404 -32.56 -16.06 9.98
N ASN A 405 -31.86 -17.02 10.57
CA ASN A 405 -32.47 -18.03 11.45
C ASN A 405 -33.10 -17.42 12.72
N LEU A 406 -32.49 -16.35 13.27
CA LEU A 406 -33.02 -15.61 14.43
C LEU A 406 -34.22 -14.74 14.06
N THR A 407 -34.19 -14.08 12.90
CA THR A 407 -35.23 -13.14 12.45
C THR A 407 -36.48 -13.84 11.92
N GLN A 408 -36.35 -15.06 11.37
CA GLN A 408 -37.49 -15.86 10.90
C GLN A 408 -38.30 -16.52 12.04
N GLY A 409 -38.01 -16.22 13.31
CA GLY A 409 -38.78 -16.70 14.46
C GLY A 409 -38.61 -18.19 14.75
N ASN A 410 -37.62 -18.83 14.13
CA ASN A 410 -37.35 -20.27 14.24
C ASN A 410 -36.53 -20.62 15.51
N PHE A 411 -36.77 -19.91 16.61
CA PHE A 411 -36.05 -20.08 17.88
C PHE A 411 -36.10 -21.53 18.40
N LEU A 412 -37.16 -22.28 18.08
CA LEU A 412 -37.28 -23.70 18.46
C LEU A 412 -36.76 -24.70 17.42
N ALA A 413 -36.46 -24.27 16.19
CA ALA A 413 -35.75 -25.10 15.23
C ALA A 413 -34.22 -25.01 15.43
N GLY A 414 -33.70 -23.85 15.87
CA GLY A 414 -32.29 -23.67 16.22
C GLY A 414 -31.90 -24.19 17.60
N VAL A 415 -32.86 -24.49 18.47
CA VAL A 415 -32.62 -25.13 19.79
C VAL A 415 -32.75 -26.66 19.72
N GLN A 416 -33.22 -27.21 18.59
CA GLN A 416 -33.17 -28.65 18.34
C GLN A 416 -31.73 -29.15 18.09
N ASP A 417 -30.83 -28.29 17.58
CA ASP A 417 -29.44 -28.63 17.26
C ASP A 417 -28.45 -28.49 18.44
N PHE A 418 -28.93 -28.07 19.61
CA PHE A 418 -28.15 -28.05 20.86
C PHE A 418 -28.69 -29.00 21.94
N LYS A 419 -29.45 -30.02 21.54
CA LYS A 419 -29.78 -31.14 22.43
C LYS A 419 -28.90 -32.33 22.09
N LEU A 420 -27.96 -32.62 22.99
CA LEU A 420 -27.46 -33.98 23.19
C LEU A 420 -28.67 -34.91 23.32
N ASN A 421 -28.99 -35.59 22.22
CA ASN A 421 -30.00 -36.62 22.07
C ASN A 421 -29.35 -37.58 21.05
N VAL A 422 -28.51 -38.55 21.40
CA VAL A 422 -28.73 -39.60 22.41
C VAL A 422 -30.22 -39.85 22.61
N ASP A 423 -30.95 -40.07 21.51
CA ASP A 423 -31.73 -41.29 21.36
C ASP A 423 -32.13 -41.52 19.90
N GLY A 424 -31.68 -42.66 19.38
CA GLY A 424 -32.30 -43.51 18.37
C GLY A 424 -33.16 -42.88 17.28
N SER A 425 -32.54 -42.52 16.16
CA SER A 425 -33.08 -42.76 14.82
C SER A 425 -31.92 -42.92 13.85
N ASP A 426 -31.40 -44.16 13.85
CA ASP A 426 -30.50 -44.82 12.90
C ASP A 426 -29.95 -43.96 11.75
N MET A 427 -28.73 -43.44 11.93
CA MET A 427 -27.76 -43.46 10.83
C MET A 427 -27.51 -44.93 10.53
N THR A 428 -27.85 -45.39 9.34
CA THR A 428 -27.67 -46.80 9.02
C THR A 428 -26.18 -47.15 9.15
N LEU A 429 -25.86 -48.34 9.67
CA LEU A 429 -24.47 -48.81 9.82
C LEU A 429 -23.70 -48.72 8.49
N GLN A 430 -24.43 -48.74 7.38
CA GLN A 430 -23.95 -48.52 6.03
C GLN A 430 -23.49 -47.07 5.77
N GLU A 431 -24.24 -46.04 6.17
CA GLU A 431 -23.85 -44.63 5.98
C GLU A 431 -22.63 -44.25 6.84
N LEU A 432 -22.52 -44.82 8.05
CA LEU A 432 -21.34 -44.64 8.90
C LEU A 432 -20.09 -45.28 8.26
N ASN A 433 -20.24 -46.48 7.72
CA ASN A 433 -19.15 -47.18 7.01
C ASN A 433 -18.78 -46.46 5.70
N GLU A 434 -19.76 -45.89 4.98
CA GLU A 434 -19.51 -45.07 3.79
C GLU A 434 -18.80 -43.75 4.12
N ALA A 435 -19.12 -43.10 5.24
CA ALA A 435 -18.41 -41.93 5.71
C ALA A 435 -16.98 -42.27 6.16
N GLU A 436 -16.80 -43.39 6.87
CA GLU A 436 -15.50 -43.87 7.33
C GLU A 436 -14.59 -44.27 6.16
N THR A 437 -15.13 -44.95 5.15
CA THR A 437 -14.38 -45.30 3.93
C THR A 437 -13.99 -44.07 3.11
N LYS A 438 -14.86 -43.06 2.97
CA LYS A 438 -14.51 -41.79 2.31
C LYS A 438 -13.39 -41.05 3.05
N LEU A 439 -13.46 -41.03 4.38
CA LEU A 439 -12.43 -40.40 5.22
C LEU A 439 -11.10 -41.16 5.12
N GLN A 440 -11.15 -42.49 5.03
CA GLN A 440 -9.96 -43.32 4.82
C GLN A 440 -9.36 -43.13 3.42
N GLN A 441 -10.20 -42.99 2.40
CA GLN A 441 -9.75 -42.65 1.03
C GLN A 441 -9.09 -41.28 0.98
N GLN A 442 -9.64 -40.26 1.64
CA GLN A 442 -9.00 -38.95 1.73
C GLN A 442 -7.66 -39.01 2.46
N LYS A 443 -7.57 -39.72 3.60
CA LYS A 443 -6.31 -39.90 4.33
C LYS A 443 -5.22 -40.57 3.47
N THR A 444 -5.57 -41.64 2.77
CA THR A 444 -4.62 -42.36 1.89
C THR A 444 -4.17 -41.51 0.70
N LYS A 445 -5.05 -40.68 0.14
CA LYS A 445 -4.68 -39.72 -0.92
C LYS A 445 -3.69 -38.68 -0.41
N LEU A 446 -3.96 -38.07 0.74
CA LEU A 446 -3.07 -37.09 1.36
C LEU A 446 -1.71 -37.69 1.75
N GLU A 447 -1.68 -38.94 2.24
CA GLU A 447 -0.43 -39.63 2.52
C GLU A 447 0.39 -39.91 1.25
N LYS A 448 -0.28 -40.24 0.14
CA LYS A 448 0.39 -40.43 -1.15
C LYS A 448 0.98 -39.11 -1.65
N GLU A 449 0.20 -38.03 -1.64
CA GLU A 449 0.68 -36.71 -2.02
C GLU A 449 1.88 -36.28 -1.16
N ARG A 450 1.79 -36.47 0.17
CA ARG A 450 2.91 -36.17 1.08
C ARG A 450 4.17 -36.97 0.75
N LYS A 451 4.04 -38.26 0.38
CA LYS A 451 5.17 -39.09 -0.05
C LYS A 451 5.76 -38.60 -1.38
N ASP A 452 4.90 -38.26 -2.35
CA ASP A 452 5.32 -37.75 -3.65
C ASP A 452 6.07 -36.41 -3.51
N TYR A 453 5.56 -35.48 -2.68
CA TYR A 453 6.23 -34.23 -2.35
C TYR A 453 7.58 -34.46 -1.66
N THR A 454 7.63 -35.37 -0.69
CA THR A 454 8.89 -35.69 0.02
C THR A 454 9.92 -36.27 -0.96
N GLN A 455 9.50 -37.17 -1.85
CA GLN A 455 10.37 -37.76 -2.86
C GLN A 455 10.86 -36.71 -3.87
N ALA A 456 10.00 -35.77 -4.28
CA ALA A 456 10.38 -34.65 -5.15
C ALA A 456 11.43 -33.76 -4.47
N CYS A 457 11.26 -33.41 -3.19
CA CYS A 457 12.25 -32.63 -2.44
C CYS A 457 13.59 -33.36 -2.32
N LEU A 458 13.59 -34.67 -2.05
CA LEU A 458 14.81 -35.47 -2.02
C LEU A 458 15.48 -35.56 -3.39
N LYS A 459 14.71 -35.69 -4.47
CA LYS A 459 15.21 -35.71 -5.84
C LYS A 459 15.88 -34.37 -6.19
N LEU A 460 15.21 -33.26 -5.88
CA LEU A 460 15.74 -31.92 -6.09
C LEU A 460 17.03 -31.68 -5.28
N GLY A 461 17.10 -32.20 -4.05
CA GLY A 461 18.31 -32.20 -3.24
C GLY A 461 19.49 -32.92 -3.91
N ARG A 462 19.25 -34.14 -4.45
CA ARG A 462 20.28 -34.89 -5.19
C ARG A 462 20.70 -34.20 -6.49
N GLU A 463 19.75 -33.62 -7.22
CA GLU A 463 20.04 -32.86 -8.44
C GLU A 463 20.92 -31.64 -8.11
N ARG A 464 20.63 -30.93 -7.01
CA ARG A 464 21.45 -29.81 -6.52
C ARG A 464 22.86 -30.25 -6.13
N GLU A 465 23.01 -31.37 -5.41
CA GLU A 465 24.32 -31.93 -5.06
C GLU A 465 25.12 -32.33 -6.30
N ASN A 466 24.47 -32.96 -7.29
CA ASN A 466 25.12 -33.32 -8.55
C ASN A 466 25.57 -32.09 -9.33
N LEU A 467 24.74 -31.05 -9.44
CA LEU A 467 25.12 -29.79 -10.08
C LEU A 467 26.29 -29.11 -9.37
N GLN A 468 26.34 -29.17 -8.04
CA GLN A 468 27.48 -28.65 -7.28
C GLN A 468 28.76 -29.45 -7.55
N ARG A 469 28.66 -30.77 -7.68
CA ARG A 469 29.79 -31.64 -8.04
C ARG A 469 30.29 -31.36 -9.46
N GLU A 470 29.40 -31.28 -10.44
CA GLU A 470 29.75 -30.94 -11.83
C GLU A 470 30.39 -29.55 -11.92
N LYS A 471 29.89 -28.57 -11.14
CA LYS A 471 30.52 -27.25 -11.06
C LYS A 471 31.94 -27.33 -10.52
N LEU A 472 32.18 -28.12 -9.47
CA LEU A 472 33.52 -28.29 -8.89
C LEU A 472 34.45 -28.97 -9.89
N GLU A 473 34.01 -30.07 -10.52
CA GLU A 473 34.77 -30.78 -11.55
C GLU A 473 35.12 -29.87 -12.74
N PHE A 474 34.18 -29.01 -13.16
CA PHE A 474 34.42 -28.03 -14.21
C PHE A 474 35.46 -26.98 -13.80
N GLU A 475 35.41 -26.47 -12.57
CA GLU A 475 36.41 -25.55 -12.05
C GLU A 475 37.80 -26.19 -11.96
N GLU A 476 37.89 -27.46 -11.55
CA GLU A 476 39.15 -28.21 -11.53
C GLU A 476 39.68 -28.45 -12.95
N ALA A 477 38.84 -28.87 -13.91
CA ALA A 477 39.22 -29.01 -15.31
C ALA A 477 39.71 -27.69 -15.92
N LYS A 478 39.10 -26.56 -15.54
CA LYS A 478 39.57 -25.22 -15.94
C LYS A 478 40.95 -24.92 -15.34
N ARG A 479 41.20 -25.28 -14.08
CA ARG A 479 42.52 -25.11 -13.43
C ARG A 479 43.58 -25.97 -14.12
N THR A 480 43.32 -27.25 -14.36
CA THR A 480 44.26 -28.16 -15.04
C THR A 480 44.56 -27.70 -16.46
N TYR A 481 43.55 -27.31 -17.24
CA TYR A 481 43.76 -26.74 -18.58
C TYR A 481 44.64 -25.48 -18.55
N THR A 482 44.46 -24.62 -17.56
CA THR A 482 45.28 -23.41 -17.40
C THR A 482 46.73 -23.75 -17.08
N VAL A 483 46.96 -24.75 -16.22
CA VAL A 483 48.30 -25.25 -15.90
C VAL A 483 48.95 -25.91 -17.12
N ASP A 484 48.23 -26.76 -17.86
CA ASP A 484 48.74 -27.42 -19.07
C ASP A 484 49.09 -26.41 -20.18
N LYS A 485 48.25 -25.38 -20.35
CA LYS A 485 48.54 -24.26 -21.25
C LYS A 485 49.81 -23.51 -20.83
N PHE A 486 50.02 -23.32 -19.54
CA PHE A 486 51.24 -22.69 -19.02
C PHE A 486 52.47 -23.58 -19.20
N MET A 487 52.35 -24.89 -18.95
CA MET A 487 53.44 -25.86 -19.13
C MET A 487 53.84 -26.07 -20.60
N SER A 488 52.88 -26.04 -21.52
CA SER A 488 53.16 -26.09 -22.96
C SER A 488 53.84 -24.83 -23.50
N LEU A 489 53.55 -23.66 -22.91
CA LEU A 489 54.30 -22.44 -23.20
C LEU A 489 55.75 -22.51 -22.71
N LEU A 490 56.02 -23.24 -21.62
CA LEU A 490 57.37 -23.43 -21.07
C LEU A 490 58.17 -24.53 -21.79
N SER A 491 57.52 -25.51 -22.43
CA SER A 491 58.20 -26.61 -23.11
C SER A 491 58.50 -26.37 -24.60
N SER A 492 58.06 -25.24 -25.17
CA SER A 492 58.48 -24.83 -26.51
C SER A 492 59.98 -24.50 -26.50
N PRO A 493 60.83 -25.17 -27.31
CA PRO A 493 62.24 -24.87 -27.36
C PRO A 493 62.46 -23.44 -27.91
N PRO A 494 63.46 -22.70 -27.42
CA PRO A 494 63.84 -21.42 -28.01
C PRO A 494 64.33 -21.66 -29.44
N THR A 495 63.84 -20.83 -30.35
CA THR A 495 64.21 -20.82 -31.77
C THR A 495 65.57 -20.15 -31.97
#